data_AF-A0ABC8SLF8-F1
#
_entry.id   AF-A0ABC8SLF8-F1
#
_cell.length_a   1.000
_cell.length_b   1.000
_cell.length_c   1.000
_cell.angle_alpha   90.00
_cell.angle_beta   90.00
_cell.angle_gamma   90.00
#
_symmetry.space_group_name_H-M   'P 1'
#
loop_
_entity.id
_entity.type
_entity.pdbx_description
1 polymer ?
#
loop_
_entity_poly.entity_id
_entity_poly.type
_entity_poly.pdbx_seq_one_letter_code
_entity_poly.pdbx_strand_id
1 'polypeptide(L)'
;MASGGGAAAAAEEVTVVENREWYLCAYAPEGVPTSDHLKLRTVSFSLSADAIPDQHVALRVIYISFDPYLRAKMSGHEDGLYVRQFPLDKGIKAFGMGRVIRSKDIKGMFVAEYSVVPSIFLQKVDPTVAITLPDHLGCFEVLGKPKPRSNVFISAAAGGVGMYAGKLAKLKGCPVIGSTGSDEKSIGNLSAAMAVLRMTGSLCIYCRFSPNGIDVYFDNVGGNMLEAVLNHVNNGARIPVCGMISQYSYHSFVLFNVNKKHVTTRLFNILAFSKMLHTFMIGSYRDRFGDFAKEMQGYIKEGKISFKHKICHGIESFLEGIASMFSSTNIGKVILQI
;
A
#
# COMPACT_ATOMS: atom_id res chain seq x y z
N MET A 1 67.21 2.06 -6.09
CA MET A 1 66.49 3.04 -6.93
C MET A 1 65.74 2.30 -8.03
N ALA A 2 64.70 2.93 -8.58
CA ALA A 2 63.74 2.46 -9.60
C ALA A 2 62.49 1.75 -9.05
N SER A 3 61.58 2.60 -8.58
CA SER A 3 60.14 2.39 -8.41
C SER A 3 59.45 2.22 -9.77
N GLY A 4 58.82 1.06 -10.00
CA GLY A 4 57.86 0.85 -11.09
C GLY A 4 56.44 1.07 -10.57
N GLY A 5 55.94 2.30 -10.68
CA GLY A 5 54.55 2.64 -10.37
C GLY A 5 53.60 2.10 -11.42
N GLY A 6 52.88 1.03 -11.10
CA GLY A 6 51.68 0.64 -11.82
C GLY A 6 50.53 1.55 -11.39
N ALA A 7 50.22 2.56 -12.21
CA ALA A 7 49.01 3.35 -12.08
C ALA A 7 47.81 2.41 -12.27
N ALA A 8 47.11 2.08 -11.17
CA ALA A 8 45.76 1.57 -11.26
C ALA A 8 44.92 2.66 -11.94
N ALA A 9 44.41 2.36 -13.14
CA ALA A 9 43.45 3.20 -13.81
C ALA A 9 42.28 3.44 -12.84
N ALA A 10 42.17 4.67 -12.34
CA ALA A 10 40.99 5.12 -11.63
C ALA A 10 39.83 4.98 -12.62
N ALA A 11 38.91 4.05 -12.35
CA ALA A 11 37.65 4.01 -13.05
C ALA A 11 37.04 5.41 -12.91
N GLU A 12 36.79 6.10 -14.03
CA GLU A 12 36.06 7.36 -14.02
C GLU A 12 34.77 7.15 -13.24
N GLU A 13 34.66 7.78 -12.06
CA GLU A 13 33.41 7.80 -11.33
C GLU A 13 32.40 8.52 -12.21
N VAL A 14 31.46 7.77 -12.79
CA VAL A 14 30.32 8.36 -13.51
C VAL A 14 29.53 9.19 -12.50
N THR A 15 29.76 10.51 -12.52
CA THR A 15 29.15 11.46 -11.59
C THR A 15 27.77 11.90 -12.03
N VAL A 16 27.42 11.75 -13.31
CA VAL A 16 26.10 12.10 -13.85
C VAL A 16 25.57 10.94 -14.68
N VAL A 17 24.32 10.55 -14.40
CA VAL A 17 23.62 9.47 -15.10
C VAL A 17 22.32 9.99 -15.70
N GLU A 18 21.87 9.35 -16.78
CA GLU A 18 20.48 9.50 -17.21
C GLU A 18 19.56 8.80 -16.22
N ASN A 19 18.51 9.49 -15.81
CA ASN A 19 17.52 8.98 -14.88
C ASN A 19 16.14 9.17 -15.49
N ARG A 20 15.43 8.07 -15.71
CA ARG A 20 14.06 8.12 -16.20
C ARG A 20 13.10 8.26 -15.03
N GLU A 21 12.15 9.18 -15.15
CA GLU A 21 11.14 9.42 -14.12
C GLU A 21 9.76 9.70 -14.70
N TRP A 22 8.74 9.16 -14.04
CA TRP A 22 7.36 9.58 -14.26
C TRP A 22 7.06 10.82 -13.41
N TYR A 23 6.45 11.81 -14.01
CA TYR A 23 6.01 13.03 -13.34
C TYR A 23 4.53 13.30 -13.62
N LEU A 24 3.90 14.04 -12.69
CA LEU A 24 2.53 14.50 -12.83
C LEU A 24 2.52 15.83 -13.59
N CYS A 25 2.07 15.85 -14.85
CA CYS A 25 1.98 17.07 -15.66
C CYS A 25 0.65 17.80 -15.47
N ALA A 26 -0.41 17.08 -15.09
CA ALA A 26 -1.71 17.63 -14.77
C ALA A 26 -2.40 16.78 -13.70
N TYR A 27 -3.21 17.39 -12.84
CA TYR A 27 -4.05 16.66 -11.90
C TYR A 27 -5.16 15.90 -12.64
N ALA A 28 -5.53 14.74 -12.11
CA ALA A 28 -6.63 13.89 -12.55
C ALA A 28 -7.80 13.97 -11.54
N PRO A 29 -8.71 14.96 -11.66
CA PRO A 29 -9.74 15.21 -10.65
C PRO A 29 -10.66 14.00 -10.43
N GLU A 30 -10.89 13.22 -11.48
CA GLU A 30 -11.75 12.04 -11.49
C GLU A 30 -11.11 10.90 -12.28
N GLY A 31 -11.55 9.67 -12.02
CA GLY A 31 -11.12 8.51 -12.81
C GLY A 31 -9.63 8.20 -12.64
N VAL A 32 -9.16 7.11 -13.22
CA VAL A 32 -7.74 6.72 -13.08
C VAL A 32 -6.86 7.67 -13.91
N PRO A 33 -5.70 8.12 -13.40
CA PRO A 33 -4.75 8.92 -14.18
C PRO A 33 -4.34 8.23 -15.50
N THR A 34 -4.29 9.02 -16.56
CA THR A 34 -3.95 8.62 -17.95
C THR A 34 -2.65 9.29 -18.42
N SER A 35 -2.28 9.08 -19.68
CA SER A 35 -1.19 9.79 -20.36
C SER A 35 -1.37 11.32 -20.43
N ASP A 36 -2.59 11.81 -20.20
CA ASP A 36 -2.87 13.26 -20.13
C ASP A 36 -2.37 13.88 -18.82
N HIS A 37 -2.19 13.03 -17.81
CA HIS A 37 -1.87 13.42 -16.43
C HIS A 37 -0.43 13.03 -16.06
N LEU A 38 0.02 11.87 -16.54
CA LEU A 38 1.30 11.28 -16.22
C LEU A 38 2.16 11.17 -17.47
N LYS A 39 3.40 11.64 -17.39
CA LYS A 39 4.38 11.53 -18.48
C LYS A 39 5.72 10.99 -17.99
N LEU A 40 6.39 10.25 -18.86
CA LEU A 40 7.75 9.77 -18.67
C LEU A 40 8.73 10.79 -19.28
N ARG A 41 9.79 11.12 -18.56
CA ARG A 41 10.91 11.93 -19.06
C ARG A 41 12.24 11.34 -18.64
N THR A 42 13.30 11.74 -19.34
CA THR A 42 14.69 11.51 -18.94
C THR A 42 15.28 12.80 -18.40
N VAL A 43 15.91 12.74 -17.23
CA VAL A 43 16.61 13.86 -16.61
C VAL A 43 18.05 13.46 -16.29
N SER A 44 18.97 14.41 -16.34
CA SER A 44 20.33 14.20 -15.84
C SER A 44 20.31 14.20 -14.31
N PHE A 45 20.93 13.20 -13.70
CA PHE A 45 20.97 13.02 -12.25
C PHE A 45 22.42 12.93 -11.78
N SER A 46 22.82 13.85 -10.90
CA SER A 46 24.17 13.81 -10.31
C SER A 46 24.23 12.83 -9.15
N LEU A 47 25.15 11.89 -9.24
CA LEU A 47 25.57 11.00 -8.16
C LEU A 47 26.76 11.58 -7.39
N SER A 48 27.28 12.76 -7.75
CA SER A 48 28.44 13.37 -7.09
C SER A 48 28.19 13.59 -5.59
N ALA A 49 29.24 13.49 -4.77
CA ALA A 49 29.08 13.57 -3.32
C ALA A 49 28.54 14.95 -2.88
N ASP A 50 28.97 16.03 -3.52
CA ASP A 50 28.49 17.39 -3.33
C ASP A 50 27.00 17.58 -3.70
N ALA A 51 26.46 16.79 -4.65
CA ALA A 51 25.05 16.85 -5.03
C ALA A 51 24.11 16.15 -4.03
N ILE A 52 24.65 15.35 -3.11
CA ILE A 52 23.87 14.66 -2.07
C ILE A 52 23.90 15.53 -0.81
N PRO A 53 22.76 16.02 -0.30
CA PRO A 53 22.73 16.76 0.95
C PRO A 53 23.12 15.87 2.15
N ASP A 54 23.52 16.49 3.26
CA ASP A 54 23.77 15.75 4.49
C ASP A 54 22.51 15.03 4.95
N GLN A 55 22.66 13.87 5.60
CA GLN A 55 21.54 12.98 6.02
C GLN A 55 20.69 12.45 4.86
N HIS A 56 21.20 12.49 3.63
CA HIS A 56 20.55 11.91 2.47
C HIS A 56 21.38 10.77 1.86
N VAL A 57 20.67 9.94 1.10
CA VAL A 57 21.25 8.79 0.39
C VAL A 57 20.82 8.82 -1.07
N ALA A 58 21.75 8.51 -1.98
CA ALA A 58 21.55 8.34 -3.41
C ALA A 58 21.46 6.86 -3.81
N LEU A 59 20.40 6.51 -4.56
CA LEU A 59 19.78 5.19 -4.45
C LEU A 59 19.35 4.68 -5.81
N ARG A 60 19.81 3.50 -6.25
CA ARG A 60 19.33 2.87 -7.49
C ARG A 60 18.13 1.99 -7.21
N VAL A 61 16.98 2.30 -7.81
CA VAL A 61 15.73 1.63 -7.44
C VAL A 61 15.47 0.42 -8.30
N ILE A 62 14.98 -0.62 -7.65
CA ILE A 62 14.80 -1.97 -8.20
C ILE A 62 13.31 -2.32 -8.23
N TYR A 63 12.55 -1.88 -7.22
CA TYR A 63 11.11 -2.11 -7.16
C TYR A 63 10.35 -0.86 -6.72
N ILE A 64 9.16 -0.66 -7.25
CA ILE A 64 8.19 0.33 -6.77
C ILE A 64 6.91 -0.40 -6.36
N SER A 65 6.39 -0.03 -5.20
CA SER A 65 5.09 -0.45 -4.71
C SER A 65 3.99 0.38 -5.37
N PHE A 66 3.02 -0.27 -6.01
CA PHE A 66 1.78 0.41 -6.36
C PHE A 66 0.81 0.32 -5.19
N ASP A 67 0.42 1.48 -4.68
CA ASP A 67 -0.52 1.62 -3.59
C ASP A 67 -1.70 2.50 -3.99
N PRO A 68 -2.95 2.13 -3.64
CA PRO A 68 -4.13 2.91 -4.01
C PRO A 68 -4.09 4.39 -3.59
N TYR A 69 -3.38 4.73 -2.51
CA TYR A 69 -3.24 6.13 -2.06
C TYR A 69 -2.53 7.01 -3.10
N LEU A 70 -1.68 6.44 -3.98
CA LEU A 70 -0.96 7.20 -5.00
C LEU A 70 -1.94 7.98 -5.87
N ARG A 71 -3.09 7.38 -6.17
CA ARG A 71 -4.15 8.02 -6.93
C ARG A 71 -4.73 9.24 -6.21
N ALA A 72 -4.95 9.15 -4.90
CA ALA A 72 -5.54 10.25 -4.14
C ALA A 72 -4.64 11.50 -4.18
N LYS A 73 -3.32 11.29 -4.27
CA LYS A 73 -2.31 12.35 -4.42
C LYS A 73 -2.21 12.96 -5.82
N MET A 74 -2.96 12.43 -6.78
CA MET A 74 -2.96 12.90 -8.17
C MET A 74 -4.25 13.65 -8.52
N SER A 75 -5.17 13.82 -7.56
CA SER A 75 -6.49 14.40 -7.82
C SER A 75 -6.49 15.92 -7.90
N GLY A 76 -5.52 16.58 -7.26
CA GLY A 76 -5.51 18.03 -7.11
C GLY A 76 -6.45 18.55 -6.04
N HIS A 77 -7.08 17.65 -5.26
CA HIS A 77 -8.00 18.01 -4.18
C HIS A 77 -7.36 17.83 -2.80
N GLU A 78 -7.49 18.84 -1.94
CA GLU A 78 -7.15 18.68 -0.52
C GLU A 78 -8.35 18.10 0.22
N ASP A 79 -8.31 16.79 0.47
CA ASP A 79 -9.37 16.04 1.13
C ASP A 79 -9.30 16.06 2.67
N GLY A 80 -8.36 16.83 3.23
CA GLY A 80 -8.09 16.88 4.66
C GLY A 80 -7.46 15.60 5.22
N LEU A 81 -7.13 14.62 4.38
CA LEU A 81 -6.30 13.49 4.78
C LEU A 81 -4.83 13.95 4.85
N TYR A 82 -4.03 13.25 5.66
CA TYR A 82 -2.60 13.51 5.86
C TYR A 82 -1.77 13.46 4.54
N VAL A 83 -2.34 13.00 3.43
CA VAL A 83 -1.61 12.71 2.21
C VAL A 83 -1.59 13.94 1.29
N ARG A 84 -0.55 14.76 1.39
CA ARG A 84 -0.34 15.91 0.49
C ARG A 84 -0.33 15.50 -0.99
N GLN A 85 -0.93 16.33 -1.85
CA GLN A 85 -0.92 16.16 -3.30
C GLN A 85 0.51 16.12 -3.86
N PHE A 86 0.71 15.41 -4.97
CA PHE A 86 1.96 15.48 -5.69
C PHE A 86 2.09 16.85 -6.36
N PRO A 87 3.24 17.53 -6.20
CA PRO A 87 3.49 18.75 -6.96
C PRO A 87 3.55 18.43 -8.46
N LEU A 88 2.94 19.30 -9.26
CA LEU A 88 3.05 19.24 -10.71
C LEU A 88 4.52 19.36 -11.15
N ASP A 89 4.85 18.73 -12.26
CA ASP A 89 6.17 18.74 -12.92
C ASP A 89 7.33 18.16 -12.09
N LYS A 90 7.00 17.44 -11.01
CA LYS A 90 7.95 16.70 -10.17
C LYS A 90 7.77 15.19 -10.30
N GLY A 91 8.87 14.46 -10.15
CA GLY A 91 8.88 13.00 -10.12
C GLY A 91 7.96 12.43 -9.04
N ILE A 92 7.22 11.38 -9.39
CA ILE A 92 6.27 10.72 -8.51
C ILE A 92 7.02 9.99 -7.40
N LYS A 93 6.60 10.22 -6.15
CA LYS A 93 7.19 9.56 -4.98
C LYS A 93 6.28 8.43 -4.50
N ALA A 94 6.79 7.21 -4.52
CA ALA A 94 6.12 6.01 -4.03
C ALA A 94 7.03 5.23 -3.08
N PHE A 95 6.45 4.31 -2.31
CA PHE A 95 7.25 3.29 -1.61
C PHE A 95 7.91 2.38 -2.65
N GLY A 96 9.08 1.83 -2.34
CA GLY A 96 9.77 0.93 -3.26
C GLY A 96 10.89 0.19 -2.57
N MET A 97 11.93 -0.21 -3.31
CA MET A 97 13.19 -0.79 -2.83
C MET A 97 14.30 -0.54 -3.83
N GLY A 98 15.54 -0.68 -3.37
CA GLY A 98 16.67 -0.87 -4.26
C GLY A 98 18.02 -0.86 -3.55
N ARG A 99 19.09 -0.50 -4.28
CA ARG A 99 20.50 -0.58 -3.84
C ARG A 99 21.22 0.77 -3.65
N VAL A 100 21.79 1.01 -2.47
CA VAL A 100 22.49 2.26 -2.14
C VAL A 100 23.66 2.41 -3.11
N ILE A 101 23.77 3.58 -3.74
CA ILE A 101 24.88 3.91 -4.65
C ILE A 101 25.88 4.81 -3.94
N ARG A 102 25.39 5.82 -3.21
CA ARG A 102 26.23 6.71 -2.42
C ARG A 102 25.45 7.25 -1.23
N SER A 103 26.14 7.53 -0.13
CA SER A 103 25.48 7.98 1.10
C SER A 103 26.30 8.99 1.87
N LYS A 104 25.63 10.00 2.42
CA LYS A 104 26.15 10.89 3.48
C LYS A 104 25.56 10.56 4.85
N ASP A 105 24.96 9.38 4.99
CA ASP A 105 24.45 8.81 6.23
C ASP A 105 24.56 7.27 6.21
N ILE A 106 24.62 6.56 7.33
CA ILE A 106 24.91 5.10 7.33
C ILE A 106 23.65 4.24 7.06
N LYS A 107 22.53 4.77 6.51
CA LYS A 107 21.28 4.00 6.42
C LYS A 107 20.45 4.18 5.13
N GLY A 108 20.33 3.08 4.37
CA GLY A 108 19.11 2.63 3.65
C GLY A 108 18.74 3.30 2.31
N MET A 109 17.68 2.85 1.60
CA MET A 109 17.44 2.90 0.12
C MET A 109 15.97 3.15 -0.31
N PHE A 110 15.57 3.94 -1.38
CA PHE A 110 14.28 4.06 -2.18
C PHE A 110 14.34 5.18 -3.30
N VAL A 111 13.28 5.75 -3.98
CA VAL A 111 12.63 5.46 -5.32
C VAL A 111 12.91 6.48 -6.46
N ALA A 112 13.40 6.00 -7.62
CA ALA A 112 13.71 6.55 -8.97
C ALA A 112 14.87 5.70 -9.54
N GLU A 113 15.09 5.55 -10.86
CA GLU A 113 16.26 4.79 -11.38
C GLU A 113 17.51 5.18 -10.58
N TYR A 114 17.62 6.48 -10.27
CA TYR A 114 18.33 7.01 -9.11
C TYR A 114 17.51 8.04 -8.32
N SER A 115 17.49 7.97 -6.98
CA SER A 115 16.77 8.93 -6.09
C SER A 115 17.64 9.45 -4.95
N VAL A 116 17.36 10.68 -4.48
CA VAL A 116 17.92 11.22 -3.23
C VAL A 116 16.80 11.40 -2.21
N VAL A 117 16.94 10.76 -1.04
CA VAL A 117 15.92 10.85 0.03
C VAL A 117 16.55 11.01 1.42
N PRO A 118 15.85 11.67 2.36
CA PRO A 118 16.27 11.73 3.75
C PRO A 118 16.33 10.32 4.37
N SER A 119 17.39 10.02 5.12
CA SER A 119 17.63 8.70 5.72
C SER A 119 16.56 8.29 6.75
N ILE A 120 15.88 9.24 7.39
CA ILE A 120 14.80 8.99 8.36
C ILE A 120 13.60 8.23 7.76
N PHE A 121 13.43 8.27 6.44
CA PHE A 121 12.37 7.54 5.75
C PHE A 121 12.80 6.14 5.29
N LEU A 122 13.99 5.69 5.67
CA LEU A 122 14.62 4.47 5.16
C LEU A 122 14.67 3.37 6.22
N GLN A 123 14.35 2.15 5.81
CA GLN A 123 14.57 0.94 6.61
C GLN A 123 15.54 0.03 5.88
N LYS A 124 16.60 -0.41 6.57
CA LYS A 124 17.55 -1.38 6.03
C LYS A 124 16.88 -2.75 5.99
N VAL A 125 16.89 -3.37 4.82
CA VAL A 125 16.52 -4.78 4.67
C VAL A 125 17.72 -5.63 5.12
N ASP A 126 17.47 -6.58 6.01
CA ASP A 126 18.47 -7.56 6.41
C ASP A 126 18.51 -8.69 5.36
N PRO A 127 19.62 -8.85 4.61
CA PRO A 127 19.73 -9.84 3.56
C PRO A 127 19.80 -11.29 4.10
N THR A 128 19.98 -11.50 5.40
CA THR A 128 19.99 -12.82 6.03
C THR A 128 18.59 -13.39 6.26
N VAL A 129 17.57 -12.57 6.01
CA VAL A 129 16.18 -12.92 6.21
C VAL A 129 15.64 -13.62 4.96
N ALA A 130 14.96 -14.75 5.14
CA ALA A 130 14.36 -15.57 4.06
C ALA A 130 13.09 -14.94 3.44
N ILE A 131 13.02 -13.61 3.36
CA ILE A 131 11.95 -12.85 2.73
C ILE A 131 12.50 -12.37 1.39
N THR A 132 11.81 -12.67 0.28
CA THR A 132 12.27 -12.15 -1.01
C THR A 132 12.09 -10.64 -1.04
N LEU A 133 12.92 -9.91 -1.80
CA LEU A 133 12.83 -8.44 -1.82
C LEU A 133 11.38 -7.95 -2.03
N PRO A 134 10.63 -8.38 -3.07
CA PRO A 134 9.24 -7.94 -3.29
C PRO A 134 8.30 -8.13 -2.10
N ASP A 135 8.52 -9.15 -1.28
CA ASP A 135 7.67 -9.51 -0.14
C ASP A 135 7.70 -8.44 0.98
N HIS A 136 8.80 -7.69 1.10
CA HIS A 136 8.91 -6.58 2.04
C HIS A 136 7.88 -5.47 1.78
N LEU A 137 7.39 -5.33 0.53
CA LEU A 137 6.40 -4.31 0.15
C LEU A 137 4.95 -4.68 0.55
N GLY A 138 4.71 -5.91 1.00
CA GLY A 138 3.39 -6.39 1.40
C GLY A 138 3.13 -6.40 2.92
N CYS A 139 4.18 -6.23 3.73
CA CYS A 139 4.09 -6.40 5.17
C CYS A 139 3.60 -5.12 5.85
N PHE A 140 2.32 -5.07 6.21
CA PHE A 140 1.79 -4.03 7.09
C PHE A 140 0.72 -4.61 8.05
N GLU A 141 0.85 -4.39 9.35
CA GLU A 141 -0.15 -4.78 10.35
C GLU A 141 -0.81 -3.58 10.99
N VAL A 142 -2.15 -3.54 10.91
CA VAL A 142 -2.96 -3.20 12.08
C VAL A 142 -4.32 -3.91 12.01
N LEU A 143 -4.40 -5.18 12.42
CA LEU A 143 -5.67 -5.94 12.44
C LEU A 143 -6.68 -5.52 13.53
N GLY A 144 -6.39 -4.50 14.32
CA GLY A 144 -7.25 -4.11 15.45
C GLY A 144 -7.22 -5.10 16.62
N LYS A 145 -6.12 -5.86 16.78
CA LYS A 145 -5.89 -6.80 17.90
C LYS A 145 -7.07 -7.79 18.12
N PRO A 146 -7.46 -8.59 17.10
CA PRO A 146 -8.56 -9.53 17.24
C PRO A 146 -8.27 -10.54 18.35
N LYS A 147 -9.30 -10.96 19.09
CA LYS A 147 -9.18 -12.06 20.06
C LYS A 147 -9.37 -13.38 19.30
N PRO A 148 -8.83 -14.51 19.79
CA PRO A 148 -9.17 -15.81 19.22
C PRO A 148 -10.68 -15.99 19.14
N ARG A 149 -11.14 -16.58 18.03
CA ARG A 149 -12.55 -16.77 17.67
C ARG A 149 -13.36 -15.49 17.36
N SER A 150 -12.74 -14.31 17.32
CA SER A 150 -13.42 -13.12 16.80
C SER A 150 -13.83 -13.29 15.34
N ASN A 151 -15.05 -12.90 14.99
CA ASN A 151 -15.53 -12.89 13.60
C ASN A 151 -14.90 -11.72 12.84
N VAL A 152 -14.01 -12.04 11.89
CA VAL A 152 -13.26 -11.04 11.11
C VAL A 152 -13.82 -10.96 9.70
N PHE A 153 -14.19 -9.75 9.29
CA PHE A 153 -14.54 -9.42 7.91
C PHE A 153 -13.47 -8.52 7.29
N ILE A 154 -13.08 -8.80 6.04
CA ILE A 154 -12.03 -8.07 5.32
C ILE A 154 -12.54 -7.67 3.94
N SER A 155 -12.57 -6.37 3.65
CA SER A 155 -12.89 -5.91 2.30
C SER A 155 -11.64 -5.91 1.41
N ALA A 156 -11.80 -6.10 0.09
CA ALA A 156 -10.70 -6.27 -0.86
C ALA A 156 -9.68 -7.37 -0.45
N ALA A 157 -10.19 -8.50 0.03
CA ALA A 157 -9.40 -9.57 0.67
C ALA A 157 -8.38 -10.25 -0.26
N ALA A 158 -8.54 -10.16 -1.58
CA ALA A 158 -7.58 -10.67 -2.55
C ALA A 158 -6.42 -9.70 -2.86
N GLY A 159 -6.49 -8.45 -2.39
CA GLY A 159 -5.44 -7.45 -2.61
C GLY A 159 -4.24 -7.66 -1.69
N GLY A 160 -3.18 -6.88 -1.91
CA GLY A 160 -1.94 -6.93 -1.12
C GLY A 160 -2.20 -6.96 0.38
N VAL A 161 -2.81 -5.92 0.95
CA VAL A 161 -3.06 -5.85 2.40
C VAL A 161 -4.09 -6.88 2.88
N GLY A 162 -5.21 -7.00 2.18
CA GLY A 162 -6.33 -7.87 2.58
C GLY A 162 -5.94 -9.35 2.70
N MET A 163 -5.06 -9.83 1.82
CA MET A 163 -4.61 -11.22 1.81
C MET A 163 -3.79 -11.54 3.07
N TYR A 164 -2.88 -10.65 3.48
CA TYR A 164 -2.08 -10.84 4.70
C TYR A 164 -2.94 -10.67 5.95
N ALA A 165 -3.82 -9.68 5.97
CA ALA A 165 -4.77 -9.48 7.06
C ALA A 165 -5.58 -10.75 7.33
N GLY A 166 -6.07 -11.43 6.30
CA GLY A 166 -6.80 -12.69 6.45
C GLY A 166 -5.96 -13.84 7.00
N LYS A 167 -4.74 -14.03 6.47
CA LYS A 167 -3.81 -15.06 6.96
C LYS A 167 -3.44 -14.84 8.43
N LEU A 168 -3.13 -13.60 8.81
CA LEU A 168 -2.80 -13.24 10.19
C LEU A 168 -3.99 -13.44 11.13
N ALA A 169 -5.21 -13.07 10.71
CA ALA A 169 -6.41 -13.32 11.50
C ALA A 169 -6.65 -14.83 11.72
N LYS A 170 -6.43 -15.66 10.69
CA LYS A 170 -6.47 -17.12 10.83
C LYS A 170 -5.43 -17.67 11.79
N LEU A 171 -4.19 -17.19 11.72
CA LEU A 171 -3.13 -17.58 12.64
C LEU A 171 -3.45 -17.22 14.10
N LYS A 172 -4.23 -16.16 14.31
CA LYS A 172 -4.78 -15.78 15.63
C LYS A 172 -6.04 -16.57 16.02
N GLY A 173 -6.44 -17.58 15.25
CA GLY A 173 -7.58 -18.45 15.54
C GLY A 173 -8.94 -17.82 15.25
N CYS A 174 -9.01 -16.84 14.35
CA CYS A 174 -10.26 -16.15 14.01
C CYS A 174 -10.94 -16.82 12.79
N PRO A 175 -12.28 -16.98 12.79
CA PRO A 175 -13.02 -17.14 11.54
C PRO A 175 -12.89 -15.86 10.69
N VAL A 176 -12.62 -16.03 9.39
CA VAL A 176 -12.35 -14.92 8.46
C VAL A 176 -13.22 -15.05 7.22
N ILE A 177 -13.89 -13.95 6.88
CA ILE A 177 -14.66 -13.76 5.66
C ILE A 177 -14.06 -12.59 4.90
N GLY A 178 -13.86 -12.76 3.60
CA GLY A 178 -13.32 -11.73 2.71
C GLY A 178 -14.31 -11.34 1.62
N SER A 179 -14.23 -10.11 1.12
CA SER A 179 -14.89 -9.72 -0.14
C SER A 179 -13.90 -9.42 -1.26
N THR A 180 -14.28 -9.79 -2.49
CA THR A 180 -13.48 -9.56 -3.71
C THR A 180 -14.30 -8.95 -4.84
N GLY A 181 -13.60 -8.37 -5.82
CA GLY A 181 -14.21 -7.71 -6.98
C GLY A 181 -14.65 -8.65 -8.12
N SER A 182 -14.15 -9.88 -8.18
CA SER A 182 -14.52 -10.87 -9.21
C SER A 182 -14.62 -12.29 -8.66
N ASP A 183 -15.27 -13.17 -9.42
CA ASP A 183 -15.43 -14.59 -9.10
C ASP A 183 -14.11 -15.36 -9.27
N GLU A 184 -13.24 -14.98 -10.22
CA GLU A 184 -11.92 -15.64 -10.32
C GLU A 184 -11.08 -15.42 -9.05
N LYS A 185 -11.30 -14.30 -8.35
CA LYS A 185 -10.68 -13.99 -7.06
C LYS A 185 -11.27 -14.75 -5.89
N SER A 186 -12.53 -15.21 -5.98
CA SER A 186 -13.16 -16.00 -4.92
C SER A 186 -12.76 -17.48 -4.99
N ILE A 187 -12.44 -17.98 -6.19
CA ILE A 187 -12.18 -19.40 -6.47
C ILE A 187 -10.70 -19.78 -6.26
N GLY A 188 -9.76 -18.83 -6.38
CA GLY A 188 -8.32 -19.12 -6.35
C GLY A 188 -7.59 -18.79 -5.03
N ASN A 189 -7.06 -19.81 -4.34
CA ASN A 189 -6.04 -19.75 -3.27
C ASN A 189 -6.35 -18.97 -1.97
N LEU A 190 -7.42 -18.18 -1.93
CA LEU A 190 -7.91 -17.54 -0.70
C LEU A 190 -8.78 -18.49 0.13
N SER A 191 -9.40 -19.49 -0.52
CA SER A 191 -10.36 -20.43 0.08
C SER A 191 -9.79 -21.29 1.21
N ALA A 192 -8.48 -21.58 1.21
CA ALA A 192 -7.83 -22.27 2.33
C ALA A 192 -7.68 -21.37 3.58
N ALA A 193 -7.70 -20.05 3.40
CA ALA A 193 -7.51 -19.06 4.46
C ALA A 193 -8.77 -18.24 4.82
N MET A 194 -9.80 -18.18 3.96
CA MET A 194 -11.03 -17.43 4.22
C MET A 194 -12.15 -17.79 3.26
N ALA A 195 -13.40 -17.68 3.72
CA ALA A 195 -14.56 -17.71 2.82
C ALA A 195 -14.61 -16.38 2.06
N VAL A 196 -14.66 -16.42 0.73
CA VAL A 196 -14.61 -15.21 -0.11
C VAL A 196 -15.94 -15.02 -0.83
N LEU A 197 -16.49 -13.80 -0.74
CA LEU A 197 -17.74 -13.40 -1.37
C LEU A 197 -17.49 -12.38 -2.47
N ARG A 198 -18.10 -12.60 -3.64
CA ARG A 198 -18.25 -11.55 -4.63
C ARG A 198 -19.35 -10.59 -4.20
N MET A 199 -19.08 -9.30 -4.33
CA MET A 199 -20.11 -8.28 -4.12
C MET A 199 -21.11 -8.26 -5.27
N THR A 200 -22.28 -8.89 -5.09
CA THR A 200 -23.43 -8.75 -5.99
C THR A 200 -24.49 -7.85 -5.35
N GLY A 201 -24.12 -6.62 -5.00
CA GLY A 201 -25.04 -5.51 -4.67
C GLY A 201 -26.02 -5.68 -3.49
N SER A 202 -26.21 -6.87 -2.94
CA SER A 202 -27.22 -7.14 -1.92
C SER A 202 -26.58 -7.29 -0.54
N LEU A 203 -27.01 -6.44 0.41
CA LEU A 203 -26.67 -6.52 1.83
C LEU A 203 -27.00 -7.91 2.44
N CYS A 204 -27.96 -8.62 1.87
CA CYS A 204 -28.44 -9.92 2.35
C CYS A 204 -27.37 -11.02 2.41
N ILE A 205 -26.26 -10.89 1.67
CA ILE A 205 -25.22 -11.91 1.70
C ILE A 205 -24.51 -11.94 3.06
N TYR A 206 -24.35 -10.79 3.74
CA TYR A 206 -23.61 -10.72 5.01
C TYR A 206 -24.32 -11.47 6.14
N CYS A 207 -25.65 -11.44 6.19
CA CYS A 207 -26.45 -12.20 7.16
C CYS A 207 -26.20 -13.72 7.08
N ARG A 208 -25.94 -14.25 5.88
CA ARG A 208 -25.72 -15.69 5.68
C ARG A 208 -24.35 -16.15 6.18
N PHE A 209 -23.34 -15.30 6.08
CA PHE A 209 -21.96 -15.66 6.40
C PHE A 209 -21.53 -15.19 7.79
N SER A 210 -22.18 -14.18 8.37
CA SER A 210 -21.94 -13.72 9.74
C SER A 210 -23.20 -13.85 10.61
N PRO A 211 -23.76 -15.06 10.80
CA PRO A 211 -24.94 -15.24 11.66
C PRO A 211 -24.69 -14.81 13.11
N ASN A 212 -23.42 -14.78 13.53
CA ASN A 212 -22.97 -14.36 14.85
C ASN A 212 -22.38 -12.93 14.86
N GLY A 213 -22.68 -12.12 13.83
CA GLY A 213 -22.18 -10.75 13.67
C GLY A 213 -20.67 -10.64 13.45
N ILE A 214 -20.18 -9.41 13.34
CA ILE A 214 -18.79 -9.08 12.99
C ILE A 214 -18.09 -8.37 14.16
N ASP A 215 -17.02 -8.97 14.70
CA ASP A 215 -16.25 -8.38 15.79
C ASP A 215 -15.13 -7.46 15.28
N VAL A 216 -14.58 -7.76 14.10
CA VAL A 216 -13.55 -6.95 13.47
C VAL A 216 -13.85 -6.76 11.99
N TYR A 217 -13.94 -5.52 11.55
CA TYR A 217 -14.04 -5.17 10.13
C TYR A 217 -12.77 -4.44 9.66
N PHE A 218 -11.92 -5.13 8.90
CA PHE A 218 -10.77 -4.51 8.26
C PHE A 218 -11.19 -3.87 6.93
N ASP A 219 -11.31 -2.55 6.91
CA ASP A 219 -11.85 -1.79 5.78
C ASP A 219 -10.76 -1.27 4.84
N ASN A 220 -10.76 -1.80 3.61
CA ASN A 220 -9.94 -1.34 2.48
C ASN A 220 -10.77 -0.61 1.41
N VAL A 221 -12.10 -0.61 1.52
CA VAL A 221 -13.02 -0.24 0.42
C VAL A 221 -13.84 1.01 0.75
N GLY A 222 -14.39 1.13 1.95
CA GLY A 222 -15.29 2.22 2.33
C GLY A 222 -16.63 2.19 1.58
N GLY A 223 -17.31 3.35 1.54
CA GLY A 223 -18.55 3.55 0.78
C GLY A 223 -19.68 2.58 1.16
N ASN A 224 -20.41 2.08 0.16
CA ASN A 224 -21.55 1.17 0.35
C ASN A 224 -21.17 -0.12 1.10
N MET A 225 -19.93 -0.59 0.98
CA MET A 225 -19.45 -1.76 1.74
C MET A 225 -19.40 -1.44 3.24
N LEU A 226 -18.82 -0.30 3.61
CA LEU A 226 -18.79 0.13 5.00
C LEU A 226 -20.21 0.30 5.56
N GLU A 227 -21.10 0.96 4.81
CA GLU A 227 -22.50 1.11 5.21
C GLU A 227 -23.20 -0.24 5.41
N ALA A 228 -22.94 -1.21 4.52
CA ALA A 228 -23.48 -2.56 4.62
C ALA A 228 -22.97 -3.29 5.86
N VAL A 229 -21.65 -3.32 6.07
CA VAL A 229 -21.00 -4.05 7.16
C VAL A 229 -21.40 -3.47 8.53
N LEU A 230 -21.54 -2.15 8.65
CA LEU A 230 -21.95 -1.50 9.89
C LEU A 230 -23.31 -1.97 10.43
N ASN A 231 -24.19 -2.51 9.60
CA ASN A 231 -25.46 -3.08 10.05
C ASN A 231 -25.32 -4.49 10.66
N HIS A 232 -24.13 -5.08 10.63
CA HIS A 232 -23.85 -6.46 11.05
C HIS A 232 -22.72 -6.57 12.09
N VAL A 233 -22.18 -5.44 12.58
CA VAL A 233 -21.12 -5.46 13.59
C VAL A 233 -21.67 -5.72 14.99
N ASN A 234 -20.88 -6.42 15.80
CA ASN A 234 -21.17 -6.69 17.20
C ASN A 234 -20.88 -5.49 18.10
N ASN A 235 -21.44 -5.50 19.31
CA ASN A 235 -21.12 -4.51 20.33
C ASN A 235 -19.63 -4.56 20.69
N GLY A 236 -18.96 -3.40 20.63
CA GLY A 236 -17.52 -3.32 20.90
C GLY A 236 -16.64 -3.85 19.77
N ALA A 237 -17.19 -3.95 18.55
CA ALA A 237 -16.43 -4.28 17.36
C ALA A 237 -15.26 -3.31 17.12
N ARG A 238 -14.34 -3.69 16.24
CA ARG A 238 -13.20 -2.84 15.88
C ARG A 238 -13.14 -2.71 14.38
N ILE A 239 -12.95 -1.49 13.90
CA ILE A 239 -12.96 -1.21 12.47
C ILE A 239 -11.66 -0.50 12.08
N PRO A 240 -10.56 -1.26 11.89
CA PRO A 240 -9.36 -0.76 11.25
C PRO A 240 -9.68 -0.23 9.85
N VAL A 241 -9.58 1.08 9.65
CA VAL A 241 -9.74 1.69 8.32
C VAL A 241 -8.36 1.81 7.67
N CYS A 242 -8.04 0.85 6.81
CA CYS A 242 -6.79 0.84 6.06
C CYS A 242 -6.85 1.78 4.85
N GLY A 243 -8.01 1.87 4.21
CA GLY A 243 -8.22 2.73 3.06
C GLY A 243 -9.66 2.67 2.55
N MET A 244 -10.02 3.59 1.67
CA MET A 244 -11.34 3.68 1.06
C MET A 244 -11.22 3.70 -0.46
N ILE A 245 -10.70 2.63 -1.06
CA ILE A 245 -10.38 2.61 -2.50
C ILE A 245 -11.58 2.91 -3.41
N SER A 246 -12.80 2.61 -2.96
CA SER A 246 -14.01 2.93 -3.73
C SER A 246 -14.25 4.43 -3.86
N GLN A 247 -13.68 5.25 -2.98
CA GLN A 247 -13.90 6.70 -2.95
C GLN A 247 -12.81 7.47 -3.69
N TYR A 248 -11.63 6.86 -3.91
CA TYR A 248 -10.49 7.58 -4.46
C TYR A 248 -10.75 8.12 -5.87
N SER A 249 -11.58 7.44 -6.67
CA SER A 249 -11.83 7.81 -8.07
C SER A 249 -12.91 8.84 -8.35
N TYR A 250 -13.55 9.36 -7.32
CA TYR A 250 -14.65 10.30 -7.45
C TYR A 250 -14.20 11.70 -7.02
N HIS A 251 -14.71 12.72 -7.73
CA HIS A 251 -14.52 14.15 -7.44
C HIS A 251 -14.87 14.52 -5.99
N SER A 252 -15.74 13.70 -5.39
CA SER A 252 -16.26 13.87 -4.05
C SER A 252 -15.58 12.93 -3.06
N PHE A 253 -14.25 13.01 -2.93
CA PHE A 253 -13.64 12.64 -1.65
C PHE A 253 -13.98 13.77 -0.65
N VAL A 254 -15.24 13.85 -0.30
CA VAL A 254 -15.69 14.71 0.78
C VAL A 254 -16.15 13.73 1.84
N LEU A 255 -15.40 13.64 2.94
CA LEU A 255 -15.86 13.07 4.21
C LEU A 255 -17.28 13.57 4.59
N PHE A 256 -17.71 14.67 3.95
CA PHE A 256 -18.97 15.36 4.09
C PHE A 256 -19.61 15.75 2.75
N ASN A 257 -19.71 14.87 1.73
CA ASN A 257 -20.65 15.15 0.62
C ASN A 257 -22.07 14.83 1.13
N VAL A 258 -22.54 15.76 1.96
CA VAL A 258 -23.86 15.79 2.58
C VAL A 258 -24.86 16.09 1.49
N ASN A 259 -25.29 15.07 0.75
CA ASN A 259 -26.62 15.14 0.17
C ASN A 259 -27.58 15.26 1.37
N LYS A 260 -28.15 16.46 1.57
CA LYS A 260 -28.86 16.90 2.79
C LYS A 260 -29.97 15.96 3.29
N LYS A 261 -30.36 14.96 2.49
CA LYS A 261 -31.40 13.97 2.81
C LYS A 261 -30.90 12.73 3.57
N HIS A 262 -29.60 12.47 3.69
CA HIS A 262 -29.09 11.21 4.30
C HIS A 262 -28.16 11.38 5.50
N VAL A 263 -27.88 12.62 5.93
CA VAL A 263 -26.91 12.86 7.02
C VAL A 263 -27.46 12.59 8.41
N THR A 264 -28.76 12.79 8.62
CA THR A 264 -29.40 12.54 9.91
C THR A 264 -29.45 11.04 10.26
N THR A 265 -29.69 10.16 9.27
CA THR A 265 -29.65 8.70 9.48
C THR A 265 -28.23 8.17 9.68
N ARG A 266 -27.25 8.74 8.97
CA ARG A 266 -25.83 8.33 9.01
C ARG A 266 -25.11 8.76 10.30
N LEU A 267 -25.40 9.94 10.82
CA LEU A 267 -24.84 10.44 12.09
C LEU A 267 -25.44 9.73 13.31
N PHE A 268 -26.72 9.33 13.27
CA PHE A 268 -27.34 8.57 14.36
C PHE A 268 -26.70 7.19 14.53
N ASN A 269 -26.38 6.53 13.42
CA ASN A 269 -25.59 5.30 13.43
C ASN A 269 -24.21 5.58 14.02
N ILE A 270 -23.47 6.56 13.53
CA ILE A 270 -22.13 6.88 14.06
C ILE A 270 -22.15 7.26 15.56
N LEU A 271 -23.16 7.97 16.05
CA LEU A 271 -23.32 8.30 17.48
C LEU A 271 -23.66 7.06 18.31
N ALA A 272 -24.58 6.21 17.86
CA ALA A 272 -24.89 4.93 18.50
C ALA A 272 -23.66 3.99 18.51
N PHE A 273 -22.87 3.99 17.43
CA PHE A 273 -21.68 3.16 17.24
C PHE A 273 -20.38 3.80 17.74
N SER A 274 -20.37 5.07 18.18
CA SER A 274 -19.16 5.76 18.65
C SER A 274 -18.59 5.15 19.92
N LYS A 275 -19.43 4.47 20.72
CA LYS A 275 -18.99 3.65 21.87
C LYS A 275 -18.45 2.27 21.45
N MET A 276 -18.48 1.95 20.16
CA MET A 276 -18.26 0.62 19.58
C MET A 276 -17.25 0.63 18.41
N LEU A 277 -16.61 1.76 18.11
CA LEU A 277 -15.78 1.93 16.91
C LEU A 277 -14.43 2.55 17.27
N HIS A 278 -13.36 1.75 17.21
CA HIS A 278 -11.99 2.26 17.24
C HIS A 278 -11.44 2.33 15.81
N THR A 279 -11.37 3.53 15.24
CA THR A 279 -10.66 3.79 13.99
C THR A 279 -9.23 4.22 14.28
N PHE A 280 -8.33 3.93 13.36
CA PHE A 280 -6.95 4.40 13.44
C PHE A 280 -6.31 4.39 12.05
N MET A 281 -5.31 5.25 11.87
CA MET A 281 -4.55 5.38 10.63
C MET A 281 -3.23 4.62 10.72
N ILE A 282 -2.82 3.94 9.64
CA ILE A 282 -1.61 3.11 9.66
C ILE A 282 -0.33 3.91 9.93
N GLY A 283 -0.30 5.19 9.52
CA GLY A 283 0.82 6.10 9.80
C GLY A 283 1.09 6.31 11.29
N SER A 284 0.08 6.09 12.15
CA SER A 284 0.19 6.21 13.60
C SER A 284 0.86 5.01 14.28
N TYR A 285 1.23 3.95 13.53
CA TYR A 285 1.82 2.71 14.05
C TYR A 285 3.26 2.46 13.52
N ARG A 286 3.94 3.50 13.02
CA ARG A 286 5.30 3.37 12.46
C ARG A 286 6.31 2.85 13.47
N ASP A 287 6.17 3.25 14.73
CA ASP A 287 6.99 2.80 15.86
C ASP A 287 6.92 1.28 16.09
N ARG A 288 5.77 0.66 15.77
CA ARG A 288 5.54 -0.77 15.92
C ARG A 288 5.98 -1.62 14.72
N PHE A 289 6.44 -0.99 13.64
CA PHE A 289 6.83 -1.70 12.42
C PHE A 289 7.99 -2.68 12.64
N GLY A 290 8.94 -2.35 13.54
CA GLY A 290 10.07 -3.21 13.86
C GLY A 290 9.65 -4.53 14.50
N ASP A 291 8.71 -4.50 15.44
CA ASP A 291 8.20 -5.71 16.10
C ASP A 291 7.36 -6.55 15.14
N PHE A 292 6.50 -5.90 14.37
CA PHE A 292 5.71 -6.56 13.34
C PHE A 292 6.58 -7.26 12.29
N ALA A 293 7.66 -6.62 11.83
CA ALA A 293 8.59 -7.21 10.88
C ALA A 293 9.22 -8.50 11.44
N LYS A 294 9.58 -8.54 12.74
CA LYS A 294 10.11 -9.75 13.39
C LYS A 294 9.06 -10.87 13.47
N GLU A 295 7.81 -10.55 13.81
CA GLU A 295 6.72 -11.54 13.85
C GLU A 295 6.48 -12.15 12.46
N MET A 296 6.41 -11.30 11.42
CA MET A 296 6.25 -11.76 10.04
C MET A 296 7.39 -12.64 9.57
N GLN A 297 8.63 -12.31 9.94
CA GLN A 297 9.79 -13.17 9.64
C GLN A 297 9.62 -14.59 10.18
N GLY A 298 9.10 -14.73 11.40
CA GLY A 298 8.78 -16.04 11.99
C GLY A 298 7.77 -16.80 11.13
N TYR A 299 6.64 -16.18 10.81
CA TYR A 299 5.60 -16.83 10.00
C TYR A 299 6.03 -17.19 8.59
N ILE A 300 6.91 -16.41 7.98
CA ILE A 300 7.42 -16.67 6.63
C ILE A 300 8.42 -17.83 6.66
N LYS A 301 9.35 -17.84 7.65
CA LYS A 301 10.29 -18.96 7.85
C LYS A 301 9.56 -20.28 8.11
N GLU A 302 8.45 -20.24 8.84
CA GLU A 302 7.60 -21.40 9.11
C GLU A 302 6.68 -21.79 7.94
N GLY A 303 6.71 -21.07 6.82
CA GLY A 303 5.86 -21.31 5.65
C GLY A 303 4.37 -21.00 5.88
N LYS A 304 4.02 -20.36 7.01
CA LYS A 304 2.64 -20.00 7.38
C LYS A 304 2.10 -18.82 6.57
N ILE A 305 2.99 -17.96 6.08
CA ILE A 305 2.64 -16.83 5.21
C ILE A 305 3.44 -16.92 3.91
N SER A 306 2.72 -16.81 2.80
CA SER A 306 3.25 -16.70 1.44
C SER A 306 2.74 -15.43 0.76
N PHE A 307 3.55 -14.88 -0.14
CA PHE A 307 3.23 -13.66 -0.86
C PHE A 307 2.74 -13.95 -2.27
N LYS A 308 1.89 -13.06 -2.78
CA LYS A 308 1.48 -13.06 -4.18
C LYS A 308 1.64 -11.66 -4.73
N HIS A 309 2.38 -11.58 -5.82
CA HIS A 309 2.67 -10.34 -6.51
C HIS A 309 2.24 -10.41 -7.97
N LYS A 310 1.72 -9.29 -8.47
CA LYS A 310 1.70 -8.99 -9.90
C LYS A 310 2.88 -8.07 -10.18
N ILE A 311 3.84 -8.54 -10.96
CA ILE A 311 5.04 -7.78 -11.30
C ILE A 311 4.86 -7.18 -12.70
N CYS A 312 4.92 -5.86 -12.78
CA CYS A 312 5.05 -5.10 -14.01
C CYS A 312 6.55 -4.87 -14.27
N HIS A 313 7.04 -5.04 -15.49
CA HIS A 313 8.46 -4.94 -15.80
C HIS A 313 8.76 -3.68 -16.63
N GLY A 314 9.78 -2.93 -16.22
CA GLY A 314 10.21 -1.70 -16.88
C GLY A 314 9.45 -0.49 -16.37
N ILE A 315 10.15 0.65 -16.29
CA ILE A 315 9.59 1.91 -15.80
C ILE A 315 8.38 2.37 -16.65
N GLU A 316 8.36 2.02 -17.93
CA GLU A 316 7.31 2.33 -18.91
C GLU A 316 5.95 1.73 -18.51
N SER A 317 5.94 0.60 -17.80
CA SER A 317 4.71 -0.04 -17.33
C SER A 317 4.07 0.67 -16.12
N PHE A 318 4.59 1.83 -15.69
CA PHE A 318 4.05 2.55 -14.54
C PHE A 318 2.56 2.91 -14.68
N LEU A 319 2.17 3.42 -15.86
CA LEU A 319 0.79 3.81 -16.14
C LEU A 319 -0.17 2.61 -16.10
N GLU A 320 0.23 1.49 -16.74
CA GLU A 320 -0.51 0.24 -16.70
C GLU A 320 -0.62 -0.31 -15.26
N GLY A 321 0.48 -0.24 -14.50
CA GLY A 321 0.53 -0.65 -13.10
C GLY A 321 -0.49 0.10 -12.24
N ILE A 322 -0.53 1.45 -12.34
CA ILE A 322 -1.55 2.27 -11.67
C ILE A 322 -2.95 1.85 -12.08
N ALA A 323 -3.22 1.77 -13.39
CA ALA A 323 -4.55 1.46 -13.89
C ALA A 323 -5.04 0.08 -13.43
N SER A 324 -4.15 -0.90 -13.41
CA SER A 324 -4.51 -2.25 -13.02
C SER A 324 -4.96 -2.37 -11.56
N MET A 325 -4.47 -1.52 -10.65
CA MET A 325 -4.95 -1.52 -9.26
C MET A 325 -6.47 -1.31 -9.17
N PHE A 326 -7.05 -0.58 -10.11
CA PHE A 326 -8.47 -0.23 -10.15
C PHE A 326 -9.30 -1.13 -11.07
N SER A 327 -8.69 -2.02 -11.87
CA SER A 327 -9.39 -2.89 -12.82
C SER A 327 -10.07 -4.11 -12.17
N SER A 328 -10.03 -4.24 -10.83
CA SER A 328 -10.57 -5.36 -10.05
C SER A 328 -10.05 -6.77 -10.41
N THR A 329 -9.10 -6.91 -11.32
CA THR A 329 -8.54 -8.18 -11.80
C THR A 329 -7.29 -8.65 -11.04
N ASN A 330 -6.60 -7.77 -10.29
CA ASN A 330 -5.30 -8.11 -9.72
C ASN A 330 -5.31 -9.08 -8.53
N ILE A 331 -4.46 -10.11 -8.65
CA ILE A 331 -3.89 -11.07 -7.69
C ILE A 331 -2.89 -10.54 -6.65
N GLY A 332 -3.26 -10.12 -5.45
CA GLY A 332 -2.27 -9.74 -4.43
C GLY A 332 -1.66 -8.35 -4.64
N LYS A 333 -0.36 -8.19 -4.34
CA LYS A 333 0.33 -6.88 -4.36
C LYS A 333 0.85 -6.56 -5.76
N VAL A 334 0.60 -5.36 -6.25
CA VAL A 334 1.11 -4.90 -7.55
C VAL A 334 2.44 -4.19 -7.33
N ILE A 335 3.46 -4.60 -8.07
CA ILE A 335 4.84 -4.11 -7.94
C ILE A 335 5.37 -3.81 -9.33
N LEU A 336 6.08 -2.68 -9.48
CA LEU A 336 6.90 -2.40 -10.65
C LEU A 336 8.32 -2.89 -10.36
N GLN A 337 8.92 -3.63 -11.28
CA GLN A 337 10.35 -3.90 -11.31
C GLN A 337 11.00 -2.94 -12.31
N ILE A 338 11.98 -2.15 -11.85
CA ILE A 338 12.72 -1.18 -12.66
C ILE A 338 13.93 -1.85 -13.32
#